data_AF-A0A3P6SXS5-F1
#
_entry.id   AF-A0A3P6SXS5-F1
#
_cell.length_a   1.000
_cell.length_b   1.000
_cell.length_c   1.000
_cell.angle_alpha   90.00
_cell.angle_beta   90.00
_cell.angle_gamma   90.00
#
_symmetry.space_group_name_H-M   'P 1'
#
loop_
_entity.id
_entity.type
_entity.pdbx_description
1 polymer ?
#
loop_
_entity_poly.entity_id
_entity_poly.type
_entity_poly.pdbx_seq_one_letter_code
_entity_poly.pdbx_strand_id
1 'polypeptide(L)'
;MEYNAATAPDVTGFVIRPAIQEKFRATVGKRILEEVLTENLEGRTFESSSAEQLSNSIASIIRSRLKGLNLPKYKYVVQVIFGEECGQKVR
;
A
#
# COMPACT_ATOMS: atom_id res chain seq x y z
N MET A 1 -23.95 -48.82 20.66
CA MET A 1 -22.93 -48.26 19.75
C MET A 1 -23.13 -46.77 19.77
N GLU A 2 -22.27 -46.07 20.50
CA GLU A 2 -22.41 -44.66 20.85
C GLU A 2 -21.59 -43.85 19.83
N TYR A 3 -22.26 -43.06 19.00
CA TYR A 3 -21.62 -42.18 18.03
C TYR A 3 -21.37 -40.82 18.70
N ASN A 4 -20.12 -40.58 19.10
CA ASN A 4 -19.67 -39.28 19.56
C ASN A 4 -19.74 -38.28 18.40
N ALA A 5 -20.72 -37.38 18.46
CA ALA A 5 -20.78 -36.23 17.57
C ALA A 5 -19.59 -35.31 17.89
N ALA A 6 -18.64 -35.23 16.97
CA ALA A 6 -17.56 -34.26 17.02
C ALA A 6 -18.19 -32.85 17.09
N THR A 7 -18.04 -32.21 18.24
CA THR A 7 -18.31 -30.78 18.46
C THR A 7 -17.67 -29.99 17.31
N ALA A 8 -18.50 -29.42 16.46
CA ALA A 8 -18.08 -28.48 15.42
C ALA A 8 -17.23 -27.38 16.07
N PRO A 9 -16.12 -26.94 15.46
CA PRO A 9 -15.36 -25.83 16.00
C PRO A 9 -16.30 -24.62 16.06
N ASP A 10 -16.48 -24.14 17.29
CA ASP A 10 -17.10 -22.88 17.66
C ASP A 10 -16.67 -21.79 16.67
N VAL A 11 -17.58 -21.38 15.79
CA VAL A 11 -17.41 -20.21 14.91
C VAL A 11 -17.59 -18.99 15.79
N THR A 12 -16.58 -18.70 16.60
CA THR A 12 -16.47 -17.44 17.34
C THR A 12 -16.19 -16.33 16.33
N GLY A 13 -17.28 -15.69 15.90
CA GLY A 13 -17.29 -14.29 15.48
C GLY A 13 -16.49 -13.98 14.22
N PHE A 14 -17.09 -14.18 13.05
CA PHE A 14 -16.72 -13.42 11.87
C PHE A 14 -17.06 -11.94 12.11
N VAL A 15 -16.12 -11.19 12.70
CA VAL A 15 -16.28 -9.75 12.92
C VAL A 15 -16.16 -9.06 11.57
N ILE A 16 -17.31 -8.77 10.95
CA ILE A 16 -17.42 -8.07 9.67
C ILE A 16 -16.77 -6.67 9.73
N ARG A 17 -16.71 -6.07 10.92
CA ARG A 17 -16.10 -4.74 11.15
C ARG A 17 -14.70 -4.90 11.72
N PRO A 18 -13.63 -4.60 10.96
CA PRO A 18 -12.27 -4.62 11.49
C PRO A 18 -12.16 -3.69 12.70
N ALA A 19 -11.34 -4.10 13.68
CA ALA A 19 -11.00 -3.24 14.81
C ALA A 19 -10.40 -1.93 14.31
N ILE A 20 -10.54 -0.83 15.06
CA ILE A 20 -10.02 0.49 14.66
C ILE A 20 -8.52 0.44 14.33
N GLN A 21 -7.78 -0.45 14.98
CA GLN A 21 -6.36 -0.69 14.74
C GLN A 21 -6.06 -1.37 13.40
N GLU A 22 -7.01 -2.16 12.87
CA GLU A 22 -6.89 -2.82 11.57
C GLU A 22 -7.41 -1.96 10.41
N LYS A 23 -7.89 -0.73 10.68
CA LYS A 23 -8.35 0.19 9.63
C LYS A 23 -7.18 0.93 9.00
N PHE A 24 -7.17 0.96 7.68
CA PHE A 24 -6.24 1.81 6.94
C PHE A 24 -6.47 3.29 7.26
N ARG A 25 -5.44 3.96 7.76
CA ARG A 25 -5.44 5.40 8.02
C ARG A 25 -4.77 6.12 6.85
N ALA A 26 -5.56 6.89 6.10
CA ALA A 26 -5.06 7.68 4.97
C ALA A 26 -3.89 8.60 5.36
N THR A 27 -3.90 9.17 6.57
CA THR A 27 -2.80 10.00 7.09
C THR A 27 -1.47 9.25 7.17
N VAL A 28 -1.50 7.97 7.58
CA VAL A 28 -0.29 7.14 7.66
C VAL A 28 0.21 6.80 6.25
N GLY A 29 -0.71 6.44 5.35
CA GLY A 29 -0.36 6.20 3.93
C GLY A 29 0.23 7.44 3.25
N LYS A 30 -0.35 8.62 3.50
CA LYS A 30 0.14 9.90 2.97
C LYS A 30 1.57 10.20 3.46
N ARG A 31 1.82 10.02 4.76
CA ARG A 31 3.15 10.22 5.33
C ARG A 31 4.20 9.29 4.71
N ILE A 32 3.87 8.01 4.56
CA ILE A 32 4.76 7.03 3.91
C ILE A 32 5.05 7.44 2.46
N LEU A 33 4.03 7.92 1.76
CA LEU A 33 4.19 8.39 0.38
C LEU A 33 5.11 9.62 0.31
N GLU A 34 4.91 10.60 1.18
CA GLU A 34 5.73 11.82 1.27
C GLU A 34 7.19 11.50 1.62
N GLU A 35 7.42 10.59 2.58
CA GLU A 35 8.77 10.11 2.94
C GLU A 35 9.46 9.44 1.75
N VAL A 36 8.80 8.48 1.09
CA VAL A 36 9.39 7.77 -0.05
C VAL A 36 9.66 8.70 -1.24
N LEU A 37 8.75 9.63 -1.52
CA LEU A 37 8.94 10.60 -2.61
C LEU A 37 10.13 11.53 -2.31
N THR A 38 10.25 12.01 -1.08
CA THR A 38 11.37 12.87 -0.67
C THR A 38 12.69 12.10 -0.78
N GLU A 39 12.79 10.91 -0.20
CA GLU A 39 13.99 10.06 -0.24
C GLU A 39 14.46 9.71 -1.67
N ASN A 40 13.53 9.54 -2.61
CA ASN A 40 13.86 9.04 -3.96
C ASN A 40 13.93 10.14 -5.03
N LEU A 41 13.26 11.29 -4.84
CA LEU A 41 13.18 12.36 -5.82
C LEU A 41 13.91 13.64 -5.42
N GLU A 42 14.24 13.82 -4.13
CA GLU A 42 14.99 15.00 -3.69
C GLU A 42 16.34 15.07 -4.40
N GLY A 43 16.57 16.19 -5.10
CA GLY A 43 17.81 16.46 -5.83
C GLY A 43 18.01 15.70 -7.14
N ARG A 44 17.01 14.96 -7.65
CA ARG A 44 17.09 14.31 -8.97
C ARG A 44 16.51 15.16 -10.08
N THR A 45 17.25 15.27 -11.19
CA THR A 45 16.74 15.78 -12.46
C THR A 45 15.95 14.69 -13.18
N PHE A 46 14.90 15.08 -13.89
CA PHE A 46 14.12 14.15 -14.70
C PHE A 46 14.96 13.65 -15.88
N GLU A 47 15.15 12.33 -15.96
CA GLU A 47 15.89 11.67 -17.03
C GLU A 47 15.00 10.60 -17.67
N SER A 48 14.56 10.84 -18.90
CA SER A 48 13.58 9.99 -19.61
C SER A 48 14.00 8.53 -19.69
N SER A 49 15.29 8.26 -19.90
CA SER A 49 15.83 6.88 -19.96
C SER A 49 15.75 6.13 -18.63
N SER A 50 15.75 6.85 -17.50
CA SER A 50 15.72 6.25 -16.16
C SER A 50 14.35 6.34 -15.50
N ALA A 51 13.44 7.14 -16.05
CA ALA A 51 12.12 7.41 -15.50
C ALA A 51 11.28 6.13 -15.32
N GLU A 52 11.32 5.21 -16.29
CA GLU A 52 10.60 3.93 -16.20
C GLU A 52 11.11 3.09 -15.01
N GLN A 53 12.43 2.89 -14.93
CA GLN A 53 13.06 2.12 -13.86
C GLN A 53 12.81 2.77 -12.48
N LEU A 54 12.93 4.10 -12.41
CA LEU A 54 12.65 4.86 -11.20
C LEU A 54 11.20 4.71 -10.76
N SER A 55 10.25 4.82 -11.69
CA SER A 55 8.82 4.69 -11.41
C SER A 55 8.45 3.31 -10.86
N ASN A 56 9.00 2.25 -11.47
CA ASN A 56 8.78 0.88 -11.02
C ASN A 56 9.42 0.63 -9.64
N SER A 57 10.63 1.16 -9.42
CA SER A 57 11.31 1.07 -8.13
C SER A 57 10.50 1.75 -7.02
N ILE A 58 10.05 2.98 -7.24
CA ILE A 58 9.23 3.75 -6.29
C ILE A 58 7.91 3.02 -6.01
N ALA A 59 7.23 2.51 -7.04
CA ALA A 59 6.01 1.73 -6.88
C ALA A 59 6.23 0.49 -5.98
N SER A 60 7.35 -0.21 -6.16
CA SER A 60 7.73 -1.38 -5.36
C SER A 60 8.04 -1.01 -3.91
N ILE A 61 8.77 0.09 -3.69
CA ILE A 61 9.10 0.61 -2.35
C ILE A 61 7.82 0.99 -1.59
N ILE A 62 6.94 1.78 -2.22
CA ILE A 62 5.65 2.18 -1.62
C ILE A 62 4.83 0.94 -1.26
N ARG A 63 4.73 -0.03 -2.17
CA ARG A 63 3.99 -1.28 -1.92
C ARG A 63 4.56 -2.05 -0.74
N SER A 64 5.88 -2.10 -0.62
CA SER A 64 6.57 -2.81 0.47
C SER A 64 6.35 -2.11 1.81
N ARG A 65 6.45 -0.78 1.87
CA ARG A 65 6.15 0.01 3.07
C ARG A 65 4.69 -0.14 3.51
N LEU A 66 3.74 -0.14 2.57
CA LEU A 66 2.32 -0.37 2.85
C LEU A 66 2.03 -1.78 3.37
N LYS A 67 2.72 -2.80 2.85
CA LYS A 67 2.64 -4.17 3.40
C LYS A 67 3.15 -4.26 4.84
N GLY A 68 4.14 -3.43 5.21
CA GLY A 68 4.67 -3.33 6.57
C GLY A 68 3.65 -2.85 7.62
N LEU A 69 2.52 -2.26 7.20
CA LEU A 69 1.43 -1.87 8.10
C LEU A 69 0.62 -3.06 8.65
N ASN A 70 0.92 -4.30 8.21
CA ASN A 70 0.29 -5.53 8.69
C ASN A 70 -1.24 -5.47 8.71
N LEU A 71 -1.84 -4.98 7.62
CA LEU A 71 -3.29 -4.96 7.43
C LEU A 71 -3.72 -6.14 6.54
N PRO A 72 -4.08 -7.31 7.11
CA PRO A 72 -4.29 -8.54 6.33
C PRO A 72 -5.53 -8.51 5.43
N LYS A 73 -6.49 -7.63 5.72
CA LYS A 73 -7.77 -7.51 5.00
C LYS A 73 -7.72 -6.53 3.82
N TYR A 74 -6.58 -5.91 3.56
CA TYR A 74 -6.44 -4.87 2.53
C TYR A 74 -5.54 -5.32 1.38
N LYS A 75 -6.01 -5.08 0.15
CA LYS A 75 -5.21 -5.24 -1.07
C LYS A 75 -4.70 -3.87 -1.51
N TYR A 76 -3.38 -3.73 -1.59
CA TYR A 76 -2.74 -2.50 -2.06
C TYR A 76 -2.52 -2.53 -3.58
N VAL A 77 -2.97 -1.47 -4.24
CA VAL A 77 -2.71 -1.17 -5.64
C VAL A 77 -2.03 0.20 -5.69
N VAL A 78 -0.88 0.27 -6.36
CA VAL A 78 -0.08 1.50 -6.47
C VAL A 78 0.09 1.78 -7.95
N GLN A 79 -0.25 3.00 -8.36
CA GLN A 79 0.01 3.54 -9.69
C GLN A 79 0.92 4.74 -9.53
N VAL A 80 1.95 4.82 -10.37
CA VAL A 80 2.91 5.91 -10.35
C VAL A 80 2.99 6.49 -11.76
N ILE A 81 2.92 7.82 -11.85
CA ILE A 81 2.98 8.56 -13.11
C ILE A 81 4.12 9.55 -12.97
N PHE A 82 5.06 9.52 -13.89
CA PHE A 82 6.17 10.46 -13.98
C PHE A 82 5.98 11.33 -15.22
N GLY A 83 6.21 12.62 -15.05
CA GLY A 83 6.21 13.60 -16.12
C GLY A 83 7.09 14.77 -15.76
N GLU A 84 7.68 15.38 -16.77
CA GLU A 84 8.35 16.67 -16.64
C GLU A 84 7.32 17.79 -16.74
N GLU A 85 7.37 18.77 -15.84
CA GLU A 85 6.51 19.95 -15.91
C GLU A 85 7.04 20.92 -16.97
N CYS A 86 6.68 20.69 -18.23
CA CYS A 86 7.07 21.54 -19.36
C CYS A 86 5.95 22.55 -19.73
N GLY A 87 5.45 23.29 -18.73
CA GLY A 87 4.37 24.29 -18.94
C GLY A 87 3.00 23.70 -19.33
N GLN A 88 2.82 22.38 -19.18
CA GLN A 88 1.60 21.68 -19.54
C GLN A 88 0.66 21.55 -18.33
N LYS A 89 -0.61 21.92 -18.50
CA LYS A 89 -1.64 21.69 -17.47
C LYS A 89 -2.08 20.23 -17.50
N VAL A 90 -1.73 19.48 -16.45
CA VAL A 90 -2.20 18.12 -16.19
C VAL A 90 -3.33 18.19 -15.14
N ARG A 91 -4.43 17.45 -15.33
CA ARG A 91 -5.55 17.33 -14.39
C ARG A 91 -5.75 15.89 -13.97
#